data_AF-A0A8T5QRN5-F1
#
_entry.id   AF-A0A8T5QRN5-F1
#
_cell.length_a   1.000
_cell.length_b   1.000
_cell.length_c   1.000
_cell.angle_alpha   90.00
_cell.angle_beta   90.00
_cell.angle_gamma   90.00
#
_symmetry.space_group_name_H-M   'P 1'
#
loop_
_entity.id
_entity.type
_entity.pdbx_description
1 polymer ?
#
loop_
_entity_poly.entity_id
_entity_poly.type
_entity_poly.pdbx_seq_one_letter_code
_entity_poly.pdbx_strand_id
1 'polypeptide(L)'
;MGTRIEEKLKGKVCVVKDKDFEGRCYLMRKTLGGMRTGPIGNYIIKHLNSWLRGSLLNVDELPSNITKHVYFRPEEAIFVDTETLGLAYSNPIFLIGYGYVKEQDVVIDLLLARTPLEEEAMLRFFNKFSSNFKQMISYNGLRFDNRRLVVRNRSYQIDWEWPDRNHLDLYKFIHPFIAHHLGNGNKNGDKKKRKTSKLGDVEKILFGLEREEDLPSAEVPKAYEEYILGGSPDNLVKAIKHNDVDVVSLVATYLRILIDPKFKQRILEYKNRKNRNIKISSKSDQTEDLQ
;
A
#
# COMPACT_ATOMS: atom_id res chain seq x y z
N MET A 1 -23.44 5.85 26.67
CA MET A 1 -22.02 6.23 26.47
C MET A 1 -21.41 5.19 25.56
N GLY A 2 -21.08 5.54 24.32
CA GLY A 2 -20.37 4.62 23.41
C GLY A 2 -18.96 4.34 23.92
N THR A 3 -18.46 3.11 23.73
CA THR A 3 -17.08 2.71 24.02
C THR A 3 -16.11 3.62 23.27
N ARG A 4 -15.10 4.15 23.95
CA ARG A 4 -14.09 5.01 23.30
C ARG A 4 -13.19 4.20 22.39
N ILE A 5 -12.69 4.78 21.31
CA ILE A 5 -11.77 4.08 20.40
C ILE A 5 -10.48 3.64 21.11
N GLU A 6 -10.03 4.43 22.10
CA GLU A 6 -8.88 4.14 22.94
C GLU A 6 -9.09 2.93 23.86
N GLU A 7 -10.34 2.54 24.15
CA GLU A 7 -10.64 1.32 24.93
C GLU A 7 -10.53 0.06 24.07
N LYS A 8 -10.68 0.19 22.74
CA LYS A 8 -10.56 -0.93 21.78
C LYS A 8 -9.19 -1.06 21.15
N LEU A 9 -8.43 0.05 21.05
CA LEU A 9 -7.15 0.10 20.35
C LEU A 9 -6.00 0.44 21.31
N LYS A 10 -5.01 -0.45 21.39
CA LYS A 10 -3.76 -0.20 22.11
C LYS A 10 -2.86 0.71 21.28
N GLY A 11 -2.89 2.00 21.57
CA GLY A 11 -2.04 3.01 20.94
C GLY A 11 -1.63 4.10 21.93
N LYS A 12 -0.95 5.12 21.42
CA LYS A 12 -0.54 6.29 22.20
C LYS A 12 -0.85 7.57 21.42
N VAL A 13 -1.14 8.64 22.15
CA VAL A 13 -1.23 9.97 21.55
C VAL A 13 0.18 10.47 21.27
N CYS A 14 0.44 10.84 20.02
CA CYS A 14 1.65 11.51 19.61
C CYS A 14 1.37 13.01 19.49
N VAL A 15 2.20 13.82 20.14
CA VAL A 15 2.15 15.28 20.03
C VAL A 15 3.17 15.71 18.98
N VAL A 16 2.73 16.53 18.03
CA VAL A 16 3.56 17.13 16.99
C VAL A 16 3.71 18.61 17.32
N LYS A 17 4.96 19.05 17.43
CA LYS A 17 5.32 20.46 17.65
C LYS A 17 6.28 20.89 16.56
N ASP A 18 5.84 21.83 15.73
CA ASP A 18 6.66 22.60 14.81
C ASP A 18 6.58 24.09 15.21
N LYS A 19 7.39 24.95 14.56
CA LYS A 19 7.56 26.36 14.96
C LYS A 19 6.25 27.11 15.21
N ASP A 20 5.25 26.91 14.35
CA ASP A 20 3.96 27.59 14.37
C ASP A 20 2.76 26.62 14.44
N PHE A 21 2.99 25.36 14.85
CA PHE A 21 1.97 24.32 14.90
C PHE A 21 2.13 23.41 16.12
N GLU A 22 1.05 23.23 16.87
CA GLU A 22 0.93 22.17 17.87
C GLU A 22 -0.35 21.37 17.61
N GLY A 23 -0.18 20.06 17.46
CA GLY A 23 -1.29 19.16 17.19
C GLY A 23 -1.00 17.77 17.73
N ARG A 24 -1.98 16.88 17.57
CA ARG A 24 -1.86 15.50 18.01
C ARG A 24 -2.52 14.53 17.03
N CYS A 25 -1.99 13.33 16.97
CA CYS A 25 -2.59 12.20 16.28
C CYS A 25 -2.43 10.94 17.14
N TYR A 26 -3.16 9.88 16.81
CA TYR A 26 -3.07 8.60 17.52
C TYR A 26 -2.14 7.65 16.76
N LEU A 27 -1.19 7.03 17.45
CA LEU A 27 -0.25 6.07 16.89
C LEU A 27 -0.46 4.69 17.52
N MET A 28 -0.77 3.71 16.69
CA MET A 28 -0.76 2.30 17.06
C MET A 28 0.47 1.65 16.43
N ARG A 29 1.25 0.95 17.24
CA ARG A 29 2.49 0.28 16.81
C ARG A 29 2.43 -1.19 17.13
N LYS A 30 2.88 -2.01 16.19
CA LYS A 30 3.25 -3.40 16.44
C LYS A 30 4.55 -3.74 15.73
N THR A 31 5.22 -4.77 16.22
CA THR A 31 6.38 -5.34 15.54
C THR A 31 6.05 -6.76 15.11
N LEU A 32 6.82 -7.30 14.17
CA LEU A 32 6.56 -8.62 13.60
C LEU A 32 6.78 -9.73 14.64
N GLY A 33 7.73 -9.56 15.57
CA GLY A 33 7.88 -10.42 16.75
C GLY A 33 6.68 -10.40 17.72
N GLY A 34 5.84 -9.35 17.67
CA GLY A 34 4.62 -9.21 18.48
C GLY A 34 3.32 -9.50 17.73
N MET A 35 3.37 -9.87 16.44
CA MET A 35 2.18 -10.22 15.68
C MET A 35 1.65 -11.59 16.13
N ARG A 36 0.32 -11.75 16.29
CA ARG A 36 -0.30 -13.07 16.10
C ARG A 36 -0.18 -13.39 14.62
N THR A 37 0.84 -14.13 14.24
CA THR A 37 1.23 -14.28 12.83
C THR A 37 0.28 -15.24 12.14
N GLY A 38 -0.76 -14.67 11.51
CA GLY A 38 -1.42 -15.34 10.41
C GLY A 38 -0.42 -15.71 9.30
N PRO A 39 -0.85 -16.46 8.28
CA PRO A 39 0.07 -17.03 7.28
C PRO A 39 1.02 -16.02 6.61
N ILE A 40 0.57 -14.77 6.36
CA ILE A 40 1.42 -13.70 5.79
C ILE A 40 2.54 -13.29 6.75
N GLY A 41 2.24 -13.11 8.04
CA GLY A 41 3.24 -12.78 9.05
C GLY A 41 4.31 -13.86 9.15
N ASN A 42 3.91 -15.13 9.13
CA ASN A 42 4.84 -16.27 9.14
C ASN A 42 5.73 -16.29 7.89
N TYR A 43 5.18 -15.93 6.72
CA TYR A 43 5.96 -15.78 5.50
C TYR A 43 7.04 -14.72 5.66
N ILE A 44 6.71 -13.55 6.22
CA ILE A 44 7.69 -12.47 6.46
C ILE A 44 8.79 -12.95 7.42
N ILE A 45 8.44 -13.54 8.58
CA ILE A 45 9.42 -14.03 9.56
C ILE A 45 10.40 -15.03 8.94
N LYS A 46 9.86 -16.01 8.21
CA LYS A 46 10.68 -17.05 7.55
C LYS A 46 11.74 -16.46 6.62
N HIS A 47 11.45 -15.30 6.03
CA HIS A 47 12.22 -14.70 4.96
C HIS A 47 12.97 -13.41 5.39
N LEU A 48 12.69 -12.88 6.58
CA LEU A 48 13.27 -11.64 7.11
C LEU A 48 14.79 -11.71 7.21
N ASN A 49 15.35 -12.80 7.75
CA ASN A 49 16.80 -12.97 7.85
C ASN A 49 17.51 -12.97 6.48
N SER A 50 16.86 -13.48 5.43
CA SER A 50 17.39 -13.42 4.07
C SER A 50 17.42 -11.98 3.57
N TRP A 51 16.32 -11.25 3.81
CA TRP A 51 16.18 -9.85 3.42
C TRP A 51 17.21 -8.95 4.12
N LEU A 52 17.36 -9.09 5.44
CA LEU A 52 18.33 -8.34 6.26
C LEU A 52 19.79 -8.58 5.89
N ARG A 53 20.14 -9.80 5.44
CA ARG A 53 21.50 -10.13 4.96
C ARG A 53 21.82 -9.58 3.58
N GLY A 54 20.97 -8.71 3.04
CA GLY A 54 21.19 -8.07 1.75
C GLY A 54 20.73 -8.91 0.57
N SER A 55 19.70 -9.75 0.74
CA SER A 55 18.91 -10.20 -0.41
C SER A 55 18.26 -8.98 -1.05
N LEU A 56 18.98 -8.39 -1.99
CA LEU A 56 18.56 -7.26 -2.78
C LEU A 56 17.94 -7.79 -4.08
N LEU A 57 16.95 -7.08 -4.60
CA LEU A 57 16.53 -7.29 -5.98
C LEU A 57 17.73 -6.96 -6.87
N ASN A 58 18.34 -7.97 -7.50
CA ASN A 58 19.34 -7.73 -8.53
C ASN A 58 18.66 -6.93 -9.66
N VAL A 59 19.17 -5.72 -9.86
CA VAL A 59 18.56 -4.72 -10.73
C VAL A 59 18.77 -5.06 -12.19
N ASP A 60 19.89 -5.70 -12.55
CA ASP A 60 20.17 -6.08 -13.93
C ASP A 60 19.19 -7.14 -14.46
N GLU A 61 18.48 -7.82 -13.56
CA GLU A 61 17.44 -8.81 -13.88
C GLU A 61 16.03 -8.21 -13.93
N LEU A 62 15.84 -6.96 -13.52
CA LEU A 62 14.56 -6.27 -13.60
C LEU A 62 14.42 -5.60 -14.97
N PRO A 63 13.20 -5.46 -15.54
CA PRO A 63 12.99 -4.69 -16.76
C PRO A 63 13.49 -3.25 -16.57
N SER A 64 14.03 -2.64 -17.62
CA SER A 64 14.63 -1.28 -17.59
C SER A 64 13.70 -0.16 -17.07
N ASN A 65 12.39 -0.39 -17.04
CA ASN A 65 11.41 0.53 -16.46
C ASN A 65 11.11 0.27 -14.97
N ILE A 66 11.76 -0.72 -14.37
CA ILE A 66 11.70 -1.09 -12.95
C ILE A 66 13.10 -0.99 -12.33
N THR A 67 14.16 -1.20 -13.12
CA THR A 67 15.55 -1.08 -12.67
C THR A 67 15.87 0.24 -12.01
N LYS A 68 15.28 1.35 -12.49
CA LYS A 68 15.49 2.68 -11.92
C LYS A 68 14.92 2.87 -10.50
N HIS A 69 14.18 1.88 -9.99
CA HIS A 69 13.30 2.04 -8.84
C HIS A 69 13.54 1.04 -7.71
N VAL A 70 14.68 0.33 -7.65
CA VAL A 70 14.94 -0.63 -6.56
C VAL A 70 16.43 -0.69 -6.22
N TYR A 71 16.93 0.17 -5.33
CA TYR A 71 18.35 0.20 -4.92
C TYR A 71 18.52 0.52 -3.43
N PHE A 72 17.81 -0.19 -2.56
CA PHE A 72 17.75 0.19 -1.15
C PHE A 72 17.87 -1.01 -0.23
N ARG A 73 18.56 -0.80 0.88
CA ARG A 73 18.58 -1.74 2.00
C ARG A 73 17.16 -1.84 2.59
N PRO A 74 16.81 -2.96 3.24
CA PRO A 74 15.51 -3.12 3.89
C PRO A 74 15.11 -1.92 4.78
N GLU A 75 16.08 -1.33 5.48
CA GLU A 75 15.93 -0.19 6.40
C GLU A 75 15.71 1.15 5.70
N GLU A 76 15.94 1.23 4.38
CA GLU A 76 15.79 2.43 3.59
C GLU A 76 14.44 2.50 2.85
N ALA A 77 13.59 1.48 3.00
CA ALA A 77 12.28 1.39 2.40
C ALA A 77 11.15 1.57 3.43
N ILE A 78 10.10 2.30 3.04
CA ILE A 78 8.84 2.44 3.78
C ILE A 78 7.67 1.94 2.92
N PHE A 79 6.83 1.09 3.49
CA PHE A 79 5.62 0.56 2.87
C PHE A 79 4.45 1.42 3.32
N VAL A 80 3.59 1.90 2.42
CA VAL A 80 2.56 2.89 2.75
C VAL A 80 1.22 2.52 2.12
N ASP A 81 0.17 2.62 2.93
CA ASP A 81 -1.24 2.50 2.54
C ASP A 81 -2.09 3.54 3.31
N THR A 82 -3.12 4.10 2.67
CA THR A 82 -3.95 5.17 3.27
C THR A 82 -5.45 4.87 3.19
N GLU A 83 -6.19 5.24 4.25
CA GLU A 83 -7.65 5.29 4.22
C GLU A 83 -8.17 6.73 4.22
N THR A 84 -9.22 6.96 3.44
CA THR A 84 -9.69 8.30 3.10
C THR A 84 -11.20 8.40 3.11
N LEU A 85 -11.76 9.62 3.24
CA LEU A 85 -13.21 9.86 3.19
C LEU A 85 -13.80 9.80 1.77
N GLY A 86 -13.19 9.03 0.86
CA GLY A 86 -13.70 8.75 -0.48
C GLY A 86 -12.65 8.90 -1.57
N LEU A 87 -13.09 8.84 -2.82
CA LEU A 87 -12.17 8.61 -3.94
C LEU A 87 -11.44 9.86 -4.44
N ALA A 88 -11.98 11.06 -4.20
CA ALA A 88 -11.39 12.31 -4.67
C ALA A 88 -10.06 12.59 -3.95
N TYR A 89 -9.07 13.12 -4.67
CA TYR A 89 -7.75 13.38 -4.06
C TYR A 89 -7.78 14.44 -2.95
N SER A 90 -8.79 15.30 -2.96
CA SER A 90 -9.03 16.33 -1.93
C SER A 90 -9.62 15.78 -0.64
N ASN A 91 -10.15 14.56 -0.63
CA ASN A 91 -10.81 13.99 0.54
C ASN A 91 -9.79 13.78 1.68
N PRO A 92 -10.17 14.09 2.93
CA PRO A 92 -9.31 13.87 4.08
C PRO A 92 -8.78 12.44 4.17
N ILE A 93 -7.52 12.33 4.55
CA ILE A 93 -6.89 11.08 4.97
C ILE A 93 -7.11 10.97 6.48
N PHE A 94 -7.71 9.88 6.93
CA PHE A 94 -7.94 9.65 8.36
C PHE A 94 -7.04 8.57 8.95
N LEU A 95 -6.44 7.72 8.10
CA LEU A 95 -5.52 6.68 8.53
C LEU A 95 -4.34 6.60 7.55
N ILE A 96 -3.12 6.57 8.09
CA ILE A 96 -1.90 6.28 7.34
C ILE A 96 -1.24 5.08 8.00
N GLY A 97 -1.27 3.95 7.32
CA GLY A 97 -0.54 2.75 7.70
C GLY A 97 0.80 2.70 7.01
N TYR A 98 1.86 2.37 7.77
CA TYR A 98 3.17 2.15 7.17
C TYR A 98 4.02 1.11 7.88
N GLY A 99 4.82 0.42 7.07
CA GLY A 99 5.75 -0.62 7.49
C GLY A 99 7.19 -0.23 7.19
N TYR A 100 8.12 -0.61 8.05
CA TYR A 100 9.55 -0.38 7.85
C TYR A 100 10.39 -1.37 8.66
N VAL A 101 11.65 -1.52 8.29
CA VAL A 101 12.61 -2.32 9.07
C VAL A 101 13.30 -1.46 10.10
N LYS A 102 13.35 -1.92 11.34
CA LYS A 102 14.10 -1.30 12.44
C LYS A 102 14.66 -2.39 13.34
N GLU A 103 15.95 -2.30 13.69
CA GLU A 103 16.60 -3.20 14.65
C GLU A 103 16.36 -4.70 14.36
N GLN A 104 16.42 -5.08 13.08
CA GLN A 104 16.18 -6.45 12.58
C GLN A 104 14.74 -6.97 12.72
N ASP A 105 13.79 -6.13 13.08
CA ASP A 105 12.36 -6.45 13.03
C ASP A 105 11.65 -5.55 12.01
N VAL A 106 10.47 -5.96 11.57
CA VAL A 106 9.58 -5.10 10.79
C VAL A 106 8.57 -4.49 11.77
N VAL A 107 8.49 -3.17 11.73
CA VAL A 107 7.56 -2.38 12.51
C VAL A 107 6.41 -1.95 11.61
N ILE A 108 5.18 -2.10 12.10
CA ILE A 108 3.98 -1.57 11.48
C ILE A 108 3.42 -0.49 12.40
N ASP A 109 3.29 0.71 11.86
CA ASP A 109 2.73 1.87 12.51
C ASP A 109 1.47 2.31 11.77
N LEU A 110 0.41 2.60 12.53
CA LEU A 110 -0.85 3.13 12.02
C LEU A 110 -1.08 4.47 12.70
N LEU A 111 -1.05 5.55 11.92
CA LEU A 111 -1.43 6.87 12.39
C LEU A 111 -2.90 7.10 12.09
N LEU A 112 -3.67 7.42 13.12
CA LEU A 112 -5.10 7.70 13.04
C LEU A 112 -5.37 9.15 13.44
N ALA A 113 -6.07 9.88 12.59
CA ALA A 113 -6.76 11.10 12.97
C ALA A 113 -8.10 10.71 13.60
N ARG A 114 -8.28 10.91 14.91
CA ARG A 114 -9.55 10.57 15.60
C ARG A 114 -10.63 11.62 15.38
N THR A 115 -10.23 12.78 14.90
CA THR A 115 -11.13 13.82 14.42
C THR A 115 -10.53 14.40 13.15
N PRO A 116 -11.33 15.03 12.26
CA PRO A 116 -10.79 15.70 11.08
C PRO A 116 -9.72 16.76 11.39
N LEU A 117 -9.73 17.34 12.60
CA LEU A 117 -8.74 18.32 13.05
C LEU A 117 -7.35 17.70 13.31
N GLU A 118 -7.26 16.37 13.46
CA GLU A 118 -5.99 15.67 13.72
C GLU A 118 -5.23 15.31 12.42
N GLU A 119 -5.83 15.52 11.22
CA GLU A 119 -5.19 15.18 9.93
C GLU A 119 -3.87 15.93 9.72
N GLU A 120 -3.81 17.23 10.00
CA GLU A 120 -2.57 18.01 9.82
C GLU A 120 -1.43 17.47 10.68
N ALA A 121 -1.71 17.17 11.96
CA ALA A 121 -0.72 16.61 12.87
C ALA A 121 -0.24 15.23 12.38
N MET A 122 -1.16 14.39 11.93
CA MET A 122 -0.85 13.08 11.35
C MET A 122 0.05 13.21 10.12
N LEU A 123 -0.26 14.11 9.18
CA LEU A 123 0.54 14.35 7.99
C LEU A 123 1.95 14.85 8.35
N ARG A 124 2.07 15.85 9.23
CA ARG A 124 3.37 16.35 9.70
C ARG A 124 4.21 15.26 10.36
N PHE A 125 3.59 14.42 11.20
CA PHE A 125 4.27 13.28 11.81
C PHE A 125 4.79 12.32 10.75
N PHE A 126 3.93 11.91 9.81
CA PHE A 126 4.30 10.99 8.74
C PHE A 126 5.39 11.57 7.83
N ASN A 127 5.29 12.83 7.44
CA ASN A 127 6.27 13.48 6.56
C ASN A 127 7.66 13.53 7.21
N LYS A 128 7.72 13.92 8.49
CA LYS A 128 8.97 13.96 9.26
C LYS A 128 9.55 12.56 9.46
N PHE A 129 8.71 11.55 9.65
CA PHE A 129 9.16 10.17 9.82
C PHE A 129 9.64 9.56 8.49
N SER A 130 8.87 9.76 7.42
CA SER A 130 9.14 9.20 6.08
C SER A 130 10.39 9.79 5.42
N SER A 131 10.85 10.98 5.82
CA SER A 131 12.10 11.58 5.33
C SER A 131 13.37 10.78 5.69
N ASN A 132 13.28 9.84 6.64
CA ASN A 132 14.38 8.92 6.97
C ASN A 132 14.55 7.79 5.92
N PHE A 133 13.61 7.66 4.99
CA PHE A 133 13.60 6.60 3.99
C PHE A 133 13.94 7.14 2.61
N LYS A 134 14.50 6.28 1.77
CA LYS A 134 14.87 6.63 0.39
C LYS A 134 13.86 6.10 -0.62
N GLN A 135 13.07 5.11 -0.25
CA GLN A 135 12.09 4.47 -1.12
C GLN A 135 10.72 4.30 -0.45
N MET A 136 9.68 4.73 -1.16
CA MET A 136 8.29 4.40 -0.81
C MET A 136 7.85 3.20 -1.63
N ILE A 137 7.16 2.26 -0.99
CA ILE A 137 6.57 1.07 -1.61
C ILE A 137 5.07 1.08 -1.30
N SER A 138 4.23 0.89 -2.31
CA SER A 138 2.77 0.87 -2.14
C SER A 138 2.11 -0.04 -3.16
N TYR A 139 0.80 -0.26 -3.04
CA TYR A 139 0.00 -0.90 -4.06
C TYR A 139 -0.89 0.11 -4.77
N ASN A 140 -0.56 0.46 -6.03
CA ASN A 140 -1.27 1.45 -6.83
C ASN A 140 -1.15 2.90 -6.31
N GLY A 141 -0.25 3.15 -5.36
CA GLY A 141 -0.12 4.46 -4.70
C GLY A 141 0.45 5.58 -5.57
N LEU A 142 1.09 5.29 -6.71
CA LEU A 142 1.48 6.33 -7.68
C LEU A 142 0.25 7.03 -8.29
N ARG A 143 -0.89 6.33 -8.32
CA ARG A 143 -2.19 6.87 -8.75
C ARG A 143 -3.04 7.33 -7.58
N PHE A 144 -2.84 6.75 -6.40
CA PHE A 144 -3.69 6.92 -5.23
C PHE A 144 -2.93 7.57 -4.07
N ASP A 145 -2.34 6.79 -3.18
CA ASP A 145 -1.77 7.23 -1.90
C ASP A 145 -0.83 8.43 -2.02
N ASN A 146 0.20 8.36 -2.88
CA ASN A 146 1.17 9.45 -3.03
C ASN A 146 0.52 10.74 -3.53
N ARG A 147 -0.41 10.63 -4.50
CA ARG A 147 -1.13 11.80 -5.03
C ARG A 147 -2.02 12.43 -3.96
N ARG A 148 -2.68 11.63 -3.12
CA ARG A 148 -3.49 12.12 -2.01
C ARG A 148 -2.63 12.81 -0.95
N LEU A 149 -1.53 12.18 -0.53
CA LEU A 149 -0.60 12.77 0.43
C LEU A 149 -0.08 14.13 -0.05
N VAL A 150 0.30 14.27 -1.32
CA VAL A 150 0.72 15.56 -1.89
C VAL A 150 -0.41 16.60 -1.84
N VAL A 151 -1.61 16.23 -2.27
CA VAL A 151 -2.77 17.16 -2.31
C VAL A 151 -3.17 17.61 -0.90
N ARG A 152 -3.23 16.67 0.06
CA ARG A 152 -3.61 16.97 1.44
C ARG A 152 -2.55 17.79 2.17
N ASN A 153 -1.26 17.47 2.01
CA ASN A 153 -0.18 18.31 2.54
C ASN A 153 -0.25 19.75 2.02
N ARG A 154 -0.47 19.93 0.71
CA ARG A 154 -0.64 21.26 0.12
C ARG A 154 -1.82 22.02 0.71
N SER A 155 -2.92 21.33 1.06
CA SER A 155 -4.10 21.97 1.67
C SER A 155 -3.82 22.57 3.05
N TYR A 156 -2.80 22.07 3.76
CA TYR A 156 -2.30 22.59 5.03
C TYR A 156 -1.04 23.46 4.87
N GLN A 157 -0.72 23.87 3.64
CA GLN A 157 0.49 24.67 3.33
C GLN A 157 1.80 23.97 3.74
N ILE A 158 1.80 22.63 3.76
CA ILE A 158 2.98 21.82 4.04
C ILE A 158 3.64 21.49 2.70
N ASP A 159 4.90 21.90 2.56
CA ASP A 159 5.72 21.49 1.41
C ASP A 159 6.20 20.05 1.62
N TRP A 160 5.57 19.13 0.91
CA TRP A 160 5.93 17.72 0.94
C TRP A 160 5.66 17.09 -0.43
N GLU A 161 6.64 16.33 -0.90
CA GLU A 161 6.51 15.49 -2.08
C GLU A 161 7.33 14.21 -1.90
N TRP A 162 6.83 13.12 -2.47
CA TRP A 162 7.64 11.93 -2.70
C TRP A 162 7.96 11.81 -4.20
N PRO A 163 9.24 11.84 -4.60
CA PRO A 163 9.60 11.73 -6.01
C PRO A 163 9.14 10.39 -6.59
N ASP A 164 8.38 10.42 -7.69
CA ASP A 164 7.90 9.21 -8.39
C ASP A 164 9.06 8.25 -8.75
N ARG A 165 10.26 8.79 -9.00
CA ARG A 165 11.48 8.00 -9.26
C ARG A 165 11.91 7.10 -8.10
N ASN A 166 11.55 7.46 -6.87
CA ASN A 166 11.86 6.74 -5.64
C ASN A 166 10.63 5.98 -5.11
N HIS A 167 9.62 5.75 -5.95
CA HIS A 167 8.38 5.07 -5.57
C HIS A 167 8.23 3.75 -6.34
N LEU A 168 8.32 2.63 -5.62
CA LEU A 168 7.99 1.32 -6.16
C LEU A 168 6.50 1.03 -6.00
N ASP A 169 5.77 1.06 -7.11
CA ASP A 169 4.35 0.67 -7.14
C ASP A 169 4.23 -0.82 -7.50
N LEU A 170 3.91 -1.64 -6.49
CA LEU A 170 3.78 -3.09 -6.62
C LEU A 170 2.68 -3.47 -7.62
N TYR A 171 1.60 -2.70 -7.70
CA TYR A 171 0.51 -2.97 -8.66
C TYR A 171 1.06 -2.96 -10.09
N LYS A 172 1.85 -1.95 -10.47
CA LYS A 172 2.43 -1.87 -11.82
C LYS A 172 3.37 -3.03 -12.13
N PHE A 173 4.01 -3.59 -11.11
CA PHE A 173 4.91 -4.73 -11.26
C PHE A 173 4.15 -6.05 -11.42
N ILE A 174 3.21 -6.35 -10.52
CA ILE A 174 2.57 -7.68 -10.45
C ILE A 174 1.25 -7.79 -11.20
N HIS A 175 0.58 -6.69 -11.51
CA HIS A 175 -0.75 -6.71 -12.13
C HIS A 175 -0.85 -7.57 -13.40
N PRO A 176 0.13 -7.59 -14.34
CA PRO A 176 0.06 -8.47 -15.51
C PRO A 176 -0.04 -9.96 -15.15
N PHE A 177 0.71 -10.39 -14.12
CA PHE A 177 0.68 -11.76 -13.62
C PHE A 177 -0.64 -12.06 -12.91
N ILE A 178 -1.07 -11.17 -12.01
CA ILE A 178 -2.31 -11.34 -11.23
C ILE A 178 -3.53 -11.35 -12.15
N ALA A 179 -3.63 -10.41 -13.09
CA ALA A 179 -4.74 -10.33 -14.04
C ALA A 179 -4.86 -11.57 -14.93
N HIS A 180 -3.74 -12.21 -15.27
CA HIS A 180 -3.78 -13.48 -16.00
C HIS A 180 -4.40 -14.61 -15.17
N HIS A 181 -4.02 -14.72 -13.91
CA HIS A 181 -4.51 -15.78 -13.00
C HIS A 181 -5.96 -15.54 -12.57
N LEU A 182 -6.43 -14.29 -12.54
CA LEU A 182 -7.85 -13.95 -12.31
C LEU A 182 -8.77 -14.33 -13.49
N GLY A 183 -8.21 -14.74 -14.62
CA GLY A 183 -8.92 -15.02 -15.86
C GLY A 183 -9.41 -13.76 -16.57
N ASN A 184 -9.42 -13.78 -17.90
CA ASN A 184 -10.04 -12.71 -18.69
C ASN A 184 -11.54 -12.65 -18.34
N GLY A 185 -12.02 -11.49 -17.88
CA GLY A 185 -13.45 -11.25 -17.73
C GLY A 185 -14.16 -11.48 -19.06
N ASN A 186 -15.15 -12.38 -19.01
CA ASN A 186 -16.15 -12.76 -20.01
C ASN A 186 -15.68 -13.14 -21.42
N LYS A 187 -15.97 -14.40 -21.79
CA LYS A 187 -15.94 -14.94 -23.16
C LYS A 187 -17.12 -14.44 -24.03
N ASN A 188 -17.96 -13.55 -23.51
CA ASN A 188 -19.18 -13.10 -24.17
C ASN A 188 -19.06 -11.60 -24.41
N GLY A 189 -18.76 -11.20 -25.65
CA GLY A 189 -19.05 -9.96 -26.39
C GLY A 189 -19.03 -8.57 -25.76
N ASP A 190 -19.27 -8.44 -24.45
CA ASP A 190 -19.39 -7.16 -23.76
C ASP A 190 -18.01 -6.65 -23.36
N LYS A 191 -17.71 -5.44 -23.84
CA LYS A 191 -16.51 -4.63 -23.58
C LYS A 191 -15.75 -5.10 -22.32
N LYS A 192 -14.59 -5.74 -22.53
CA LYS A 192 -13.68 -6.23 -21.48
C LYS A 192 -13.52 -5.18 -20.36
N LYS A 193 -14.31 -5.27 -19.28
CA LYS A 193 -13.95 -4.60 -18.02
C LYS A 193 -12.66 -5.28 -17.57
N ARG A 194 -11.53 -4.58 -17.73
CA ARG A 194 -10.25 -5.01 -17.18
C ARG A 194 -10.47 -5.24 -15.68
N LYS A 195 -10.41 -6.49 -15.22
CA LYS A 195 -10.45 -6.79 -13.79
C LYS A 195 -9.27 -6.04 -13.15
N THR A 196 -9.60 -5.08 -12.29
CA THR A 196 -8.61 -4.44 -11.44
C THR A 196 -8.17 -5.47 -10.41
N SER A 197 -6.86 -5.71 -10.30
CA SER A 197 -6.32 -6.56 -9.26
C SER A 197 -6.37 -5.81 -7.93
N LYS A 198 -7.15 -6.30 -6.97
CA LYS A 198 -7.14 -5.80 -5.59
C LYS A 198 -6.02 -6.48 -4.81
N LEU A 199 -5.62 -5.91 -3.67
CA LEU A 199 -4.60 -6.53 -2.82
C LEU A 199 -5.04 -7.91 -2.28
N GLY A 200 -6.34 -8.10 -2.01
CA GLY A 200 -6.89 -9.43 -1.71
C GLY A 200 -6.71 -10.47 -2.83
N ASP A 201 -6.73 -10.06 -4.11
CA ASP A 201 -6.43 -10.97 -5.23
C ASP A 201 -4.96 -11.39 -5.21
N VAL A 202 -4.07 -10.47 -4.83
CA VAL A 202 -2.64 -10.74 -4.68
C VAL A 202 -2.42 -11.74 -3.56
N GLU A 203 -3.08 -11.58 -2.42
CA GLU A 203 -2.97 -12.50 -1.31
C GLU A 203 -3.43 -13.92 -1.67
N LYS A 204 -4.57 -14.01 -2.36
CA LYS A 204 -5.10 -15.28 -2.83
C LYS A 204 -4.14 -15.97 -3.80
N ILE A 205 -3.64 -15.24 -4.80
CA ILE A 205 -2.82 -15.83 -5.86
C ILE A 205 -1.39 -16.13 -5.37
N LEU A 206 -0.82 -15.29 -4.49
CA LEU A 206 0.58 -15.42 -4.07
C LEU A 206 0.77 -16.24 -2.79
N PHE A 207 -0.20 -16.19 -1.88
CA PHE A 207 -0.10 -16.80 -0.56
C PHE A 207 -1.21 -17.83 -0.29
N GLY A 208 -2.18 -17.98 -1.21
CA GLY A 208 -3.29 -18.94 -1.03
C GLY A 208 -4.29 -18.50 0.03
N LEU A 209 -4.39 -17.20 0.31
CA LEU A 209 -5.19 -16.67 1.41
C LEU A 209 -6.44 -15.98 0.90
N GLU A 210 -7.58 -16.29 1.51
CA GLU A 210 -8.82 -15.59 1.27
C GLU A 210 -9.10 -14.66 2.45
N ARG A 211 -9.43 -13.40 2.14
CA ARG A 211 -9.82 -12.42 3.17
C ARG A 211 -11.24 -12.72 3.62
N GLU A 212 -11.46 -12.71 4.92
CA GLU A 212 -12.79 -12.43 5.47
C GLU A 212 -13.06 -10.93 5.31
N GLU A 213 -14.01 -10.56 4.44
CA GLU A 213 -14.38 -9.17 4.18
C GLU A 213 -15.41 -8.71 5.23
N ASP A 214 -14.93 -8.47 6.46
CA ASP A 214 -15.77 -8.05 7.60
C ASP A 214 -16.34 -6.62 7.47
N LEU A 215 -15.73 -5.81 6.59
CA LEU A 215 -16.15 -4.48 6.18
C LEU A 215 -15.76 -4.28 4.70
N PRO A 216 -16.72 -4.08 3.78
CA PRO A 216 -16.41 -3.78 2.39
C PRO A 216 -15.59 -2.50 2.25
N SER A 217 -14.59 -2.48 1.35
CA SER A 217 -13.74 -1.28 1.18
C SER A 217 -14.53 0.00 0.82
N ALA A 218 -15.68 -0.15 0.16
CA ALA A 218 -16.57 0.97 -0.17
C ALA A 218 -17.26 1.58 1.06
N GLU A 219 -17.34 0.85 2.17
CA GLU A 219 -17.96 1.28 3.43
C GLU A 219 -16.95 1.91 4.41
N VAL A 220 -15.64 1.80 4.13
CA VAL A 220 -14.58 2.37 4.98
C VAL A 220 -14.75 3.87 5.23
N PRO A 221 -15.05 4.73 4.22
CA PRO A 221 -15.34 6.14 4.46
C PRO A 221 -16.52 6.34 5.42
N LYS A 222 -17.61 5.60 5.21
CA LYS A 222 -18.83 5.68 6.02
C LYS A 222 -18.58 5.24 7.47
N ALA A 223 -17.75 4.23 7.68
CA ALA A 223 -17.36 3.79 9.01
C ALA A 223 -16.68 4.90 9.83
N TYR A 224 -15.85 5.73 9.21
CA TYR A 224 -15.25 6.89 9.86
C TYR A 224 -16.28 8.01 10.10
N GLU A 225 -17.13 8.31 9.11
CA GLU A 225 -18.21 9.31 9.26
C GLU A 225 -19.15 8.98 10.42
N GLU A 226 -19.62 7.72 10.52
CA GLU A 226 -20.47 7.25 11.61
C GLU A 226 -19.79 7.39 12.98
N TYR A 227 -18.49 7.10 13.06
CA TYR A 227 -17.69 7.30 14.26
C TYR A 227 -17.61 8.78 14.67
N ILE A 228 -17.36 9.69 13.73
CA ILE A 228 -17.31 11.13 14.00
C ILE A 228 -18.66 11.68 14.48
N LEU A 229 -19.77 11.11 13.99
CA LEU A 229 -21.13 11.45 14.43
C LEU A 229 -21.50 10.87 15.80
N GLY A 230 -20.56 10.20 16.49
CA GLY A 230 -20.76 9.63 17.83
C GLY A 230 -21.28 8.19 17.83
N GLY A 231 -21.24 7.50 16.69
CA GLY A 231 -21.56 6.08 16.56
C GLY A 231 -20.52 5.16 17.21
N SER A 232 -20.80 3.85 17.20
CA SER A 232 -19.85 2.85 17.70
C SER A 232 -18.55 2.85 16.87
N PRO A 233 -17.37 2.78 17.50
CA PRO A 233 -16.11 2.68 16.77
C PRO A 233 -15.86 1.31 16.12
N ASP A 234 -16.77 0.34 16.24
CA ASP A 234 -16.53 -1.04 15.78
C ASP A 234 -16.18 -1.14 14.29
N ASN A 235 -16.92 -0.43 13.42
CA ASN A 235 -16.60 -0.42 11.99
C ASN A 235 -15.29 0.32 11.70
N LEU A 236 -14.96 1.38 12.45
CA LEU A 236 -13.67 2.04 12.33
C LEU A 236 -12.52 1.12 12.76
N VAL A 237 -12.71 0.30 13.81
CA VAL A 237 -11.73 -0.71 14.22
C VAL A 237 -11.50 -1.74 13.11
N LYS A 238 -12.56 -2.16 12.39
CA LYS A 238 -12.41 -3.02 11.21
C LYS A 238 -11.61 -2.34 10.11
N ALA A 239 -11.92 -1.09 9.75
CA ALA A 239 -11.16 -0.32 8.76
C ALA A 239 -9.66 -0.23 9.13
N ILE A 240 -9.35 0.03 10.40
CA ILE A 240 -7.97 0.07 10.91
C ILE A 240 -7.29 -1.30 10.76
N LYS A 241 -8.00 -2.40 11.04
CA LYS A 241 -7.50 -3.76 10.82
C LYS A 241 -7.28 -4.08 9.34
N HIS A 242 -8.10 -3.56 8.43
CA HIS A 242 -7.90 -3.73 6.99
C HIS A 242 -6.61 -3.05 6.52
N ASN A 243 -6.42 -1.77 6.85
CA ASN A 243 -5.20 -1.02 6.52
C ASN A 243 -3.95 -1.68 7.14
N ASP A 244 -4.06 -2.18 8.37
CA ASP A 244 -3.00 -2.97 9.01
C ASP A 244 -2.59 -4.21 8.19
N VAL A 245 -3.58 -5.01 7.78
CA VAL A 245 -3.35 -6.18 6.92
C VAL A 245 -2.78 -5.75 5.57
N ASP A 246 -3.26 -4.65 4.99
CA ASP A 246 -2.78 -4.15 3.71
C ASP A 246 -1.29 -3.82 3.76
N VAL A 247 -0.83 -3.08 4.79
CA VAL A 247 0.60 -2.78 4.97
C VAL A 247 1.43 -4.06 5.14
N VAL A 248 0.96 -5.02 5.94
CA VAL A 248 1.65 -6.31 6.11
C VAL A 248 1.74 -7.07 4.77
N SER A 249 0.68 -7.02 3.96
CA SER A 249 0.62 -7.64 2.63
C SER A 249 1.52 -6.93 1.61
N LEU A 250 1.74 -5.62 1.73
CA LEU A 250 2.75 -4.91 0.93
C LEU A 250 4.15 -5.47 1.22
N VAL A 251 4.51 -5.62 2.49
CA VAL A 251 5.82 -6.17 2.91
C VAL A 251 5.99 -7.59 2.39
N ALA A 252 5.01 -8.46 2.61
CA ALA A 252 5.08 -9.85 2.15
C ALA A 252 5.14 -9.97 0.63
N THR A 253 4.33 -9.18 -0.10
CA THR A 253 4.34 -9.18 -1.57
C THR A 253 5.70 -8.75 -2.11
N TYR A 254 6.28 -7.70 -1.53
CA TYR A 254 7.63 -7.27 -1.89
C TYR A 254 8.66 -8.36 -1.61
N LEU A 255 8.66 -8.96 -0.42
CA LEU A 255 9.53 -10.09 -0.09
C LEU A 255 9.37 -11.28 -1.03
N ARG A 256 8.14 -11.60 -1.42
CA ARG A 256 7.85 -12.68 -2.38
C ARG A 256 8.51 -12.43 -3.73
N ILE A 257 8.51 -11.18 -4.18
CA ILE A 257 9.19 -10.75 -5.41
C ILE A 257 10.71 -10.80 -5.24
N LEU A 258 11.23 -10.38 -4.07
CA LEU A 258 12.67 -10.37 -3.78
C LEU A 258 13.27 -11.78 -3.77
N ILE A 259 12.62 -12.70 -3.07
CA ILE A 259 13.25 -13.94 -2.59
C ILE A 259 12.95 -15.16 -3.48
N ASP A 260 11.97 -15.06 -4.38
CA ASP A 260 11.67 -16.12 -5.34
C ASP A 260 12.03 -15.69 -6.77
N PRO A 261 13.27 -15.95 -7.23
CA PRO A 261 13.71 -15.62 -8.58
C PRO A 261 12.85 -16.26 -9.68
N LYS A 262 12.30 -17.45 -9.45
CA LYS A 262 11.42 -18.12 -10.42
C LYS A 262 10.09 -17.38 -10.52
N PHE A 263 9.55 -16.93 -9.40
CA PHE A 263 8.34 -16.10 -9.38
C PHE A 263 8.58 -14.73 -10.04
N LYS A 264 9.70 -14.07 -9.71
CA LYS A 264 10.15 -12.83 -10.37
C LYS A 264 10.20 -13.04 -11.88
N GLN A 265 10.88 -14.07 -12.36
CA GLN A 265 10.99 -14.40 -13.79
C GLN A 265 9.61 -14.59 -14.45
N ARG A 266 8.70 -15.33 -13.82
CA ARG A 266 7.33 -15.49 -14.32
C ARG A 266 6.61 -14.14 -14.46
N ILE A 267 6.69 -13.25 -13.47
CA ILE A 267 6.09 -11.91 -13.58
C ILE A 267 6.63 -11.16 -14.82
N LEU A 268 7.95 -11.23 -15.04
CA LEU A 268 8.60 -10.55 -16.17
C LEU A 268 8.14 -11.12 -17.52
N GLU A 269 7.97 -12.43 -17.62
CA GLU A 269 7.44 -13.10 -18.82
C GLU A 269 6.03 -12.62 -19.19
N TYR A 270 5.13 -12.49 -18.21
CA TYR A 270 3.78 -11.98 -18.45
C TYR A 270 3.78 -10.53 -18.92
N LYS A 271 4.66 -9.70 -18.36
CA LYS A 271 4.80 -8.29 -18.77
C LYS A 271 5.31 -8.19 -20.22
N ASN A 272 6.31 -8.98 -20.57
CA ASN A 272 6.89 -9.01 -21.92
C ASN A 272 5.90 -9.52 -22.98
N ARG A 273 5.11 -10.57 -22.67
CA ARG A 273 4.03 -11.04 -23.54
C ARG A 273 2.99 -9.95 -23.81
N LYS A 274 2.58 -9.20 -22.78
CA LYS A 274 1.62 -8.09 -22.93
C LYS A 274 2.17 -6.97 -23.83
N ASN A 275 3.45 -6.61 -23.68
CA ASN A 275 4.09 -5.59 -24.51
C ASN A 275 4.21 -6.01 -25.99
N ARG A 276 4.49 -7.30 -26.26
CA ARG A 276 4.52 -7.84 -27.63
C ARG A 276 3.12 -7.80 -28.27
N ASN A 277 2.09 -8.21 -27.56
CA ASN A 277 0.72 -8.20 -28.08
C ASN A 277 0.19 -6.78 -28.37
N ILE A 278 0.57 -5.78 -27.57
CA ILE A 278 0.23 -4.37 -27.85
C ILE A 278 0.91 -3.87 -29.12
N LYS A 279 2.21 -4.18 -29.32
CA LYS A 279 2.96 -3.78 -30.52
C LYS A 279 2.45 -4.44 -31.80
N ILE A 280 1.90 -5.66 -31.72
CA ILE A 280 1.31 -6.36 -32.87
C ILE A 280 -0.05 -5.74 -33.22
N SER A 281 -0.90 -5.48 -32.23
CA SER A 281 -2.20 -4.81 -32.42
C SER A 281 -2.05 -3.39 -33.00
N SER A 282 -1.05 -2.62 -32.57
CA SER A 282 -0.82 -1.27 -33.12
C SER A 282 -0.26 -1.27 -34.55
N LYS A 283 0.26 -2.42 -35.03
CA LYS A 283 0.73 -2.58 -36.42
C LYS A 283 -0.38 -3.05 -37.35
N SER A 284 -1.33 -3.86 -36.87
CA SER A 284 -2.50 -4.27 -37.65
C SER A 284 -3.47 -3.11 -37.89
N ASP A 285 -3.60 -2.19 -36.94
CA ASP A 285 -4.48 -1.01 -37.07
C ASP A 285 -3.92 0.04 -38.05
N GLN A 286 -2.64 -0.05 -38.47
CA GLN A 286 -2.04 0.84 -39.47
C GLN A 286 -2.10 0.27 -40.90
N THR A 287 -2.55 -0.98 -41.07
CA THR A 287 -2.64 -1.63 -42.39
C THR A 287 -4.07 -1.65 -42.96
N GLU A 288 -5.08 -1.22 -42.21
CA GLU A 288 -6.48 -1.15 -42.70
C GLU A 288 -6.89 0.22 -43.26
N ASP A 289 -6.06 1.26 -43.14
CA ASP A 289 -6.32 2.61 -43.73
C ASP A 289 -5.67 2.81 -45.13
N LEU A 290 -5.21 1.73 -45.77
CA LEU A 290 -4.62 1.74 -47.11
C LEU A 290 -5.18 0.59 -47.97
N GLN A 291 -6.49 0.52 -48.15
CA GLN A 291 -7.13 -0.16 -49.29
C GLN A 291 -8.36 0.61 -49.76
#